data_AF-A0AB39LZ89-F1
#
_entry.id   AF-A0AB39LZ89-F1
#
_cell.length_a   1.000
_cell.length_b   1.000
_cell.length_c   1.000
_cell.angle_alpha   90.00
_cell.angle_beta   90.00
_cell.angle_gamma   90.00
#
_symmetry.space_group_name_H-M   'P 1'
#
loop_
_entity.id
_entity.type
_entity.pdbx_description
1 polymer ?
#
loop_
_entity_poly.entity_id
_entity_poly.type
_entity_poly.pdbx_seq_one_letter_code
_entity_poly.pdbx_strand_id
1 'polypeptide(L)'
;MSEKSFDEGDKDPNVGGRDAAFVGQPLKTAVPGLINAVVRPDILKTLMAIHTKAPNAKIILMGYPPLLSSGGSCLRLLGFGLSEGSANWLNDTASTLATAMQGAVADARVRGVSAGFSNPASDFVGKGVCGDPEQIHGIVKTLTKSDDPVRDWPGDLQSEAERVRPADHRHHRSARRPGPARRMGSACSGPAQRHQGRAGHAGEVPAWRPCPRQPLRRAACADAVIPRIRRLQSGR
;
A
#
# COMPACT_ATOMS: atom_id res chain seq x y z
N MET A 1 -10.63 -20.28 -12.98
CA MET A 1 -10.44 -18.85 -13.26
C MET A 1 -10.32 -18.69 -14.75
N SER A 2 -11.21 -17.93 -15.39
CA SER A 2 -10.99 -17.55 -16.79
C SER A 2 -9.68 -16.77 -16.89
N GLU A 3 -8.87 -17.09 -17.89
CA GLU A 3 -7.57 -16.48 -18.19
C GLU A 3 -7.77 -15.05 -18.68
N LYS A 4 -8.15 -14.16 -17.76
CA LYS A 4 -8.14 -12.71 -18.02
C LYS A 4 -6.68 -12.29 -18.23
N SER A 5 -6.39 -11.67 -19.37
CA SER A 5 -5.10 -11.07 -19.69
C SER A 5 -5.01 -9.64 -19.16
N PHE A 6 -3.79 -9.13 -19.04
CA PHE A 6 -3.52 -7.72 -18.84
C PHE A 6 -3.50 -7.04 -20.20
N ASP A 7 -4.60 -6.38 -20.57
CA ASP A 7 -4.90 -6.09 -21.98
C ASP A 7 -4.16 -4.88 -22.54
N GLU A 8 -3.89 -3.86 -21.72
CA GLU A 8 -3.18 -2.65 -22.14
C GLU A 8 -2.20 -2.20 -21.06
N GLY A 9 -1.06 -1.66 -21.51
CA GLY A 9 -0.13 -0.95 -20.63
C GLY A 9 -0.70 0.41 -20.26
N ASP A 10 -0.33 0.89 -19.08
CA ASP A 10 -0.70 2.18 -18.56
C ASP A 10 -0.10 3.30 -19.44
N LYS A 11 -0.94 4.31 -19.70
CA LYS A 11 -0.56 5.53 -20.42
C LYS A 11 0.00 6.59 -19.47
N ASP A 12 0.05 6.32 -18.16
CA ASP A 12 0.63 7.22 -17.18
C ASP A 12 2.13 7.46 -17.49
N PRO A 13 2.55 8.72 -17.74
CA PRO A 13 3.95 9.03 -17.98
C PRO A 13 4.89 8.68 -16.82
N ASN A 14 4.36 8.50 -15.60
CA ASN A 14 5.14 8.10 -14.42
C ASN A 14 5.48 6.61 -14.41
N VAL A 15 4.67 5.76 -15.04
CA VAL A 15 4.97 4.34 -15.24
C VAL A 15 6.00 4.18 -16.35
N GLY A 16 5.87 4.98 -17.42
CA GLY A 16 6.88 5.08 -18.48
C GLY A 16 7.06 3.79 -19.27
N GLY A 17 5.99 3.00 -19.42
CA GLY A 17 6.01 1.73 -20.16
C GLY A 17 6.73 0.58 -19.45
N ARG A 18 7.11 0.72 -18.18
CA ARG A 18 7.75 -0.35 -17.39
C ARG A 18 6.86 -1.58 -17.20
N ASP A 19 5.58 -1.43 -17.45
CA ASP A 19 4.54 -2.43 -17.40
C ASP A 19 4.28 -3.11 -18.77
N ALA A 20 4.82 -2.59 -19.87
CA ALA A 20 4.62 -3.11 -21.22
C ALA A 20 5.00 -4.60 -21.36
N ALA A 21 6.00 -5.05 -20.59
CA ALA A 21 6.43 -6.45 -20.57
C ALA A 21 5.34 -7.42 -20.07
N PHE A 22 4.33 -6.92 -19.36
CA PHE A 22 3.25 -7.73 -18.78
C PHE A 22 1.96 -7.69 -19.60
N VAL A 23 1.90 -6.87 -20.65
CA VAL A 23 0.76 -6.79 -21.57
C VAL A 23 0.59 -8.12 -22.30
N GLY A 24 -0.66 -8.59 -22.40
CA GLY A 24 -1.05 -9.87 -22.96
C GLY A 24 -0.80 -11.07 -22.04
N GLN A 25 -0.14 -10.90 -20.89
CA GLN A 25 0.06 -12.00 -19.94
C GLN A 25 -1.21 -12.25 -19.11
N PRO A 26 -1.45 -13.50 -18.65
CA PRO A 26 -2.51 -13.78 -17.69
C PRO A 26 -2.34 -12.98 -16.40
N LEU A 27 -3.43 -12.46 -15.82
CA LEU A 27 -3.38 -11.63 -14.59
C LEU A 27 -2.65 -12.32 -13.43
N LYS A 28 -2.81 -13.63 -13.29
CA LYS A 28 -2.10 -14.44 -12.28
C LYS A 28 -0.57 -14.33 -12.37
N THR A 29 -0.04 -14.00 -13.55
CA THR A 29 1.39 -13.83 -13.82
C THR A 29 1.76 -12.35 -13.90
N ALA A 30 0.95 -11.56 -14.61
CA ALA A 30 1.18 -10.13 -14.82
C ALA A 30 1.23 -9.37 -13.50
N VAL A 31 0.27 -9.61 -12.59
CA VAL A 31 0.14 -8.82 -11.35
C VAL A 31 1.34 -9.01 -10.40
N PRO A 32 1.77 -10.25 -10.07
CA PRO A 32 2.99 -10.43 -9.29
C PRO A 32 4.23 -9.84 -9.97
N GLY A 33 4.30 -9.91 -11.30
CA GLY A 33 5.38 -9.30 -12.08
C GLY A 33 5.42 -7.79 -11.94
N LEU A 34 4.28 -7.11 -12.15
CA LEU A 34 4.11 -5.67 -11.99
C LEU A 34 4.45 -5.18 -10.59
N ILE A 35 3.98 -5.89 -9.56
CA ILE A 35 4.27 -5.57 -8.15
C ILE A 35 5.78 -5.51 -7.92
N ASN A 36 6.53 -6.47 -8.44
CA ASN A 36 7.96 -6.55 -8.21
C ASN A 36 8.77 -5.62 -9.12
N ALA A 37 8.41 -5.51 -10.40
CA ALA A 37 9.18 -4.77 -11.40
C ALA A 37 8.87 -3.27 -11.44
N VAL A 38 7.64 -2.87 -11.06
CA VAL A 38 7.18 -1.48 -11.15
C VAL A 38 6.92 -0.90 -9.76
N VAL A 39 6.06 -1.56 -8.97
CA VAL A 39 5.56 -1.00 -7.70
C VAL A 39 6.68 -0.90 -6.65
N ARG A 40 7.48 -1.95 -6.45
CA ARG A 40 8.58 -1.93 -5.46
C ARG A 40 9.60 -0.80 -5.74
N PRO A 41 10.12 -0.62 -6.97
CA PRO A 41 10.97 0.52 -7.29
C PRO A 41 10.32 1.89 -7.01
N ASP A 42 9.02 2.03 -7.24
CA ASP A 42 8.29 3.29 -7.03
C ASP A 42 8.07 3.60 -5.54
N ILE A 43 7.83 2.58 -4.73
CA ILE A 43 7.83 2.71 -3.27
C ILE A 43 9.21 3.18 -2.81
N LEU A 44 10.29 2.56 -3.30
CA LEU A 44 11.66 2.97 -2.96
C LEU A 44 11.92 4.43 -3.35
N LYS A 45 11.54 4.84 -4.56
CA LYS A 45 11.65 6.23 -5.03
C LYS A 45 10.92 7.19 -4.09
N THR A 46 9.73 6.80 -3.63
CA THR A 46 8.93 7.60 -2.68
C THR A 46 9.62 7.69 -1.32
N LEU A 47 10.12 6.59 -0.77
CA LEU A 47 10.86 6.57 0.51
C LEU A 47 12.11 7.45 0.46
N MET A 48 12.85 7.41 -0.66
CA MET A 48 14.01 8.28 -0.88
C MET A 48 13.60 9.76 -0.93
N ALA A 49 12.51 10.09 -1.65
CA ALA A 49 12.02 11.46 -1.74
C ALA A 49 11.56 12.02 -0.37
N ILE A 50 10.92 11.19 0.46
CA ILE A 50 10.56 11.55 1.84
C ILE A 50 11.82 11.81 2.65
N HIS A 51 12.82 10.92 2.58
CA HIS A 51 14.07 11.08 3.31
C HIS A 51 14.83 12.34 2.91
N THR A 52 14.89 12.67 1.61
CA THR A 52 15.50 13.93 1.14
C THR A 52 14.83 15.17 1.74
N LYS A 53 13.49 15.14 1.90
CA LYS A 53 12.74 16.26 2.49
C LYS A 53 12.79 16.28 4.02
N ALA A 54 12.98 15.12 4.66
CA ALA A 54 12.99 14.96 6.11
C ALA A 54 14.10 13.97 6.53
N PRO A 55 15.38 14.39 6.52
CA PRO A 55 16.52 13.48 6.69
C PRO A 55 16.57 12.83 8.08
N ASN A 56 15.96 13.45 9.09
CA ASN A 56 15.94 12.95 10.46
C ASN A 56 14.66 12.18 10.82
N ALA A 57 13.70 12.04 9.88
CA ALA A 57 12.44 11.36 10.15
C ALA A 57 12.60 9.84 10.18
N LYS A 58 11.86 9.19 11.08
CA LYS A 58 11.64 7.74 11.05
C LYS A 58 10.39 7.47 10.22
N ILE A 59 10.55 6.71 9.14
CA ILE A 59 9.47 6.43 8.19
C ILE A 59 8.92 5.04 8.50
N ILE A 60 7.61 4.90 8.67
CA ILE A 60 6.95 3.60 8.78
C ILE A 60 6.05 3.42 7.57
N LEU A 61 6.38 2.43 6.74
CA LEU A 61 5.52 1.95 5.66
C LEU A 61 4.59 0.87 6.23
N MET A 62 3.30 1.15 6.25
CA MET A 62 2.27 0.19 6.64
C MET A 62 1.86 -0.62 5.41
N GLY A 63 1.77 -1.94 5.54
CA GLY A 63 1.19 -2.84 4.55
C GLY A 63 -0.34 -2.81 4.55
N TYR A 64 -0.95 -3.64 3.71
CA TYR A 64 -2.40 -3.82 3.67
C TYR A 64 -2.81 -5.11 4.38
N PRO A 65 -3.96 -5.13 5.08
CA PRO A 65 -4.50 -6.37 5.65
C PRO A 65 -5.05 -7.30 4.56
N PRO A 66 -5.17 -8.60 4.83
CA PRO A 66 -5.90 -9.53 3.99
C PRO A 66 -7.34 -9.05 3.76
N LEU A 67 -7.79 -9.09 2.51
CA LEU A 67 -9.07 -8.50 2.13
C LEU A 67 -10.25 -9.38 2.54
N LEU A 68 -10.11 -10.70 2.37
CA LEU A 68 -11.24 -11.64 2.47
C LEU A 68 -10.97 -12.69 3.54
N SER A 69 -11.96 -12.94 4.37
CA SER A 69 -12.01 -14.08 5.30
C SER A 69 -12.92 -15.17 4.75
N SER A 70 -12.77 -16.40 5.25
CA SER A 70 -13.66 -17.53 4.93
C SER A 70 -13.84 -17.78 3.42
N GLY A 71 -12.79 -17.55 2.62
CA GLY A 71 -12.83 -17.71 1.16
C GLY A 71 -13.81 -16.76 0.44
N GLY A 72 -14.22 -15.67 1.08
CA GLY A 72 -15.22 -14.75 0.54
C GLY A 72 -16.63 -15.34 0.46
N SER A 73 -16.94 -16.35 1.29
CA SER A 73 -18.21 -17.10 1.24
C SER A 73 -19.47 -16.22 1.31
N CYS A 74 -19.44 -15.12 2.07
CA CYS A 74 -20.57 -14.19 2.17
C CYS A 74 -20.82 -13.40 0.87
N LEU A 75 -19.86 -13.36 -0.05
CA LEU A 75 -19.98 -12.71 -1.37
C LEU A 75 -20.46 -13.67 -2.45
N ARG A 76 -20.73 -14.94 -2.10
CA ARG A 76 -21.28 -15.95 -2.99
C ARG A 76 -22.76 -16.15 -2.70
N LEU A 77 -23.63 -15.63 -3.55
CA LEU A 77 -25.08 -15.79 -3.45
C LEU A 77 -25.58 -16.71 -4.56
N LEU A 78 -26.19 -17.84 -4.21
CA LEU A 78 -26.79 -18.79 -5.15
C LEU A 78 -25.83 -19.24 -6.27
N GLY A 79 -24.54 -19.37 -5.97
CA GLY A 79 -23.50 -19.76 -6.94
C GLY A 79 -22.96 -18.62 -7.81
N PHE A 80 -23.53 -17.42 -7.71
CA PHE A 80 -23.04 -16.21 -8.36
C PHE A 80 -22.20 -15.38 -7.38
N GLY A 81 -21.15 -14.74 -7.88
CA GLY A 81 -20.28 -13.87 -7.09
C GLY A 81 -18.82 -14.33 -7.06
N LEU A 82 -18.12 -13.97 -5.99
CA LEU A 82 -16.69 -14.25 -5.87
C LEU A 82 -16.45 -15.74 -5.59
N SER A 83 -15.73 -16.41 -6.49
CA SER A 83 -15.33 -17.80 -6.26
C SER A 83 -14.26 -17.88 -5.17
N GLU A 84 -14.19 -19.00 -4.45
CA GLU A 84 -13.16 -19.24 -3.44
C GLU A 84 -11.74 -19.14 -4.03
N GLY A 85 -11.54 -19.67 -5.24
CA GLY A 85 -10.27 -19.51 -5.95
C GLY A 85 -9.92 -18.05 -6.21
N SER A 86 -10.90 -17.23 -6.61
CA SER A 86 -10.73 -15.78 -6.78
C SER A 86 -10.42 -15.06 -5.48
N ALA A 87 -11.09 -15.43 -4.39
CA ALA A 87 -10.83 -14.89 -3.07
C ALA A 87 -9.40 -15.21 -2.59
N ASN A 88 -8.97 -16.45 -2.77
CA ASN A 88 -7.62 -16.89 -2.41
C ASN A 88 -6.56 -16.15 -3.24
N TRP A 89 -6.75 -16.04 -4.55
CA TRP A 89 -5.82 -15.28 -5.41
C TRP A 89 -5.73 -13.80 -5.05
N LEU A 90 -6.84 -13.15 -4.66
CA LEU A 90 -6.82 -11.77 -4.17
C LEU A 90 -5.99 -11.63 -2.88
N ASN A 91 -6.18 -12.55 -1.94
CA ASN A 91 -5.39 -12.58 -0.70
C ASN A 91 -3.90 -12.88 -0.97
N ASP A 92 -3.59 -13.80 -1.88
CA ASP A 92 -2.21 -14.12 -2.30
C ASP A 92 -1.53 -12.92 -2.98
N THR A 93 -2.30 -12.17 -3.77
CA THR A 93 -1.84 -10.92 -4.40
C THR A 93 -1.52 -9.86 -3.35
N ALA A 94 -2.37 -9.71 -2.31
CA ALA A 94 -2.10 -8.82 -1.19
C ALA A 94 -0.82 -9.24 -0.42
N SER A 95 -0.61 -10.54 -0.22
CA SER A 95 0.61 -11.08 0.39
C SER A 95 1.87 -10.81 -0.46
N THR A 96 1.75 -10.95 -1.78
CA THR A 96 2.80 -10.62 -2.74
C THR A 96 3.17 -9.13 -2.66
N LEU A 97 2.16 -8.25 -2.62
CA LEU A 97 2.37 -6.81 -2.44
C LEU A 97 3.04 -6.49 -1.11
N ALA A 98 2.59 -7.08 0.00
CA ALA A 98 3.20 -6.88 1.31
C ALA A 98 4.70 -7.27 1.32
N THR A 99 5.04 -8.39 0.68
CA THR A 99 6.44 -8.82 0.50
C THR A 99 7.24 -7.80 -0.30
N ALA A 100 6.69 -7.27 -1.39
CA ALA A 100 7.34 -6.25 -2.20
C ALA A 100 7.53 -4.92 -1.45
N MET A 101 6.56 -4.49 -0.65
CA MET A 101 6.64 -3.32 0.23
C MET A 101 7.73 -3.48 1.30
N GLN A 102 7.78 -4.64 1.95
CA GLN A 102 8.84 -4.97 2.89
C GLN A 102 10.23 -4.96 2.21
N GLY A 103 10.30 -5.49 0.99
CA GLY A 103 11.50 -5.43 0.15
C GLY A 103 11.94 -4.00 -0.15
N ALA A 104 11.01 -3.10 -0.52
CA ALA A 104 11.32 -1.69 -0.77
C ALA A 104 11.89 -0.98 0.47
N VAL A 105 11.35 -1.29 1.67
CA VAL A 105 11.88 -0.78 2.93
C VAL A 105 13.31 -1.30 3.20
N ALA A 106 13.57 -2.57 2.91
CA ALA A 106 14.92 -3.13 3.02
C ALA A 106 15.89 -2.42 2.06
N ASP A 107 15.48 -2.19 0.81
CA ASP A 107 16.28 -1.47 -0.18
C ASP A 107 16.58 -0.02 0.27
N ALA A 108 15.60 0.65 0.88
CA ALA A 108 15.78 2.00 1.42
C ALA A 108 16.75 2.02 2.61
N ARG A 109 16.70 1.02 3.50
CA ARG A 109 17.63 0.88 4.63
C ARG A 109 19.07 0.69 4.18
N VAL A 110 19.30 -0.09 3.13
CA VAL A 110 20.65 -0.25 2.52
C VAL A 110 21.20 1.09 2.04
N ARG A 111 20.32 2.02 1.65
CA ARG A 111 20.67 3.39 1.22
C ARG A 111 20.74 4.41 2.38
N GLY A 112 20.68 3.96 3.63
CA GLY A 112 20.81 4.81 4.82
C GLY A 112 19.49 5.43 5.30
N VAL A 113 18.35 5.08 4.72
CA VAL A 113 17.05 5.62 5.15
C VAL A 113 16.56 4.90 6.42
N SER A 114 16.18 5.67 7.45
CA SER A 114 15.53 5.13 8.65
C SER A 114 14.06 4.79 8.38
N ALA A 115 13.84 3.68 7.68
CA ALA A 115 12.50 3.17 7.35
C ALA A 115 12.15 1.89 8.13
N GLY A 116 10.87 1.64 8.34
CA GLY A 116 10.31 0.41 8.93
C GLY A 116 9.11 -0.07 8.14
N PHE A 117 8.84 -1.37 8.21
CA PHE A 117 7.63 -1.98 7.64
C PHE A 117 6.75 -2.48 8.78
N SER A 118 5.46 -2.19 8.73
CA SER A 118 4.47 -2.71 9.65
C SER A 118 3.44 -3.52 8.86
N ASN A 119 3.27 -4.79 9.22
CA ASN A 119 2.37 -5.69 8.53
C ASN A 119 1.12 -5.92 9.40
N PRO A 120 -0.05 -5.38 9.01
CA PRO A 120 -1.28 -5.56 9.79
C PRO A 120 -1.90 -6.96 9.62
N ALA A 121 -1.34 -7.84 8.78
CA ALA A 121 -2.03 -9.07 8.38
C ALA A 121 -2.42 -9.98 9.55
N SER A 122 -1.58 -10.11 10.58
CA SER A 122 -1.89 -10.91 11.78
C SER A 122 -3.06 -10.36 12.57
N ASP A 123 -3.19 -9.03 12.62
CA ASP A 123 -4.20 -8.35 13.44
C ASP A 123 -5.59 -8.45 12.82
N PHE A 124 -5.64 -8.72 11.51
CA PHE A 124 -6.84 -8.82 10.68
C PHE A 124 -7.21 -10.25 10.28
N VAL A 125 -6.54 -11.28 10.82
CA VAL A 125 -6.93 -12.67 10.60
C VAL A 125 -8.37 -12.89 11.05
N GLY A 126 -9.21 -13.39 10.14
CA GLY A 126 -10.63 -13.63 10.38
C GLY A 126 -11.48 -12.35 10.50
N LYS A 127 -10.91 -11.17 10.24
CA LYS A 127 -11.57 -9.86 10.35
C LYS A 127 -11.64 -9.09 9.03
N GLY A 128 -11.25 -9.73 7.92
CA GLY A 128 -11.47 -9.19 6.59
C GLY A 128 -12.96 -9.17 6.23
N VAL A 129 -13.26 -8.89 4.96
CA VAL A 129 -14.62 -9.05 4.42
C VAL A 129 -15.09 -10.49 4.64
N CYS A 130 -16.33 -10.68 5.09
CA CYS A 130 -16.86 -11.97 5.55
C CYS A 130 -16.23 -12.53 6.85
N GLY A 131 -15.55 -11.69 7.64
CA GLY A 131 -14.97 -12.02 8.95
C GLY A 131 -15.93 -11.81 10.13
N ASP A 132 -15.50 -12.20 11.33
CA ASP A 132 -16.23 -11.97 12.59
C ASP A 132 -15.26 -11.59 13.75
N PRO A 133 -15.25 -10.32 14.21
CA PRO A 133 -16.00 -9.20 13.65
C PRO A 133 -15.43 -8.76 12.29
N GLU A 134 -16.28 -8.35 11.36
CA GLU A 134 -15.87 -7.72 10.09
C GLU A 134 -15.26 -6.33 10.38
N GLN A 135 -13.98 -6.15 10.06
CA GLN A 135 -13.25 -4.88 10.22
C GLN A 135 -12.85 -4.23 8.90
N ILE A 136 -13.02 -4.93 7.78
CA ILE A 136 -12.90 -4.40 6.43
C ILE A 136 -14.29 -4.38 5.84
N HIS A 137 -14.77 -3.19 5.44
CA HIS A 137 -16.08 -3.09 4.79
C HIS A 137 -16.14 -3.96 3.55
N GLY A 138 -17.15 -4.84 3.49
CA GLY A 138 -17.52 -5.54 2.28
C GLY A 138 -17.91 -4.60 1.14
N ILE A 139 -18.18 -5.19 -0.02
CA ILE A 139 -18.64 -4.44 -1.20
C ILE A 139 -19.95 -3.74 -0.83
N VAL A 140 -19.93 -2.41 -0.80
CA VAL A 140 -21.11 -1.59 -0.53
C VAL A 140 -22.12 -1.84 -1.66
N LYS A 141 -23.23 -2.50 -1.34
CA LYS A 141 -24.34 -2.77 -2.26
C LYS A 141 -25.41 -1.69 -2.25
N THR A 142 -25.33 -0.74 -1.32
CA THR A 142 -26.24 0.41 -1.27
C THR A 142 -25.71 1.48 -2.20
N LEU A 143 -26.38 1.59 -3.33
CA LEU A 143 -26.17 2.63 -4.32
C LEU A 143 -26.43 3.99 -3.66
N THR A 144 -25.51 4.93 -3.85
CA THR A 144 -25.82 6.33 -3.59
C THR A 144 -26.79 6.82 -4.67
N LYS A 145 -27.50 7.95 -4.45
CA LYS A 145 -28.41 8.52 -5.47
C LYS A 145 -27.71 8.83 -6.83
N SER A 146 -26.39 8.74 -6.88
CA SER A 146 -25.57 8.95 -8.08
C SER A 146 -25.23 7.66 -8.83
N ASP A 147 -25.41 6.48 -8.23
CA ASP A 147 -25.08 5.19 -8.86
C ASP A 147 -26.35 4.65 -9.56
N ASP A 148 -26.35 4.55 -10.88
CA ASP A 148 -27.47 3.99 -11.64
C ASP A 148 -27.06 2.61 -12.16
N PRO A 149 -27.31 1.53 -11.40
CA PRO A 149 -26.82 0.19 -11.71
C PRO A 149 -27.38 -0.35 -13.02
N VAL A 150 -28.51 0.18 -13.53
CA VAL A 150 -29.11 -0.23 -14.81
C VAL A 150 -28.42 0.45 -15.99
N ARG A 151 -27.90 1.66 -15.79
CA ARG A 151 -27.09 2.38 -16.77
C ARG A 151 -25.64 1.86 -16.77
N ASP A 152 -25.08 1.69 -15.57
CA ASP A 152 -23.68 1.33 -15.36
C ASP A 152 -23.43 -0.20 -15.56
N TRP A 153 -24.48 -1.04 -15.59
CA TRP A 153 -24.37 -2.49 -15.80
C TRP A 153 -25.68 -3.14 -16.33
N PRO A 154 -25.73 -3.91 -17.44
CA PRO A 154 -24.68 -4.31 -18.40
C PRO A 154 -24.74 -3.54 -19.74
N GLY A 155 -25.40 -2.37 -19.78
CA GLY A 155 -25.75 -1.66 -21.02
C GLY A 155 -24.65 -0.81 -21.67
N ASP A 156 -23.59 -0.45 -20.95
CA ASP A 156 -22.60 0.53 -21.45
C ASP A 156 -21.38 -0.08 -22.16
N LEU A 157 -21.41 -1.37 -22.53
CA LEU A 157 -20.36 -1.95 -23.39
C LEU A 157 -20.43 -1.52 -24.87
N GLN A 158 -21.36 -0.65 -25.27
CA GLN A 158 -21.48 -0.23 -26.68
C GLN A 158 -21.47 1.30 -26.93
N SER A 159 -21.60 2.17 -25.92
CA SER A 159 -21.87 3.59 -26.17
C SER A 159 -20.65 4.52 -26.15
N GLU A 160 -19.51 4.07 -25.61
CA GLU A 160 -18.33 4.95 -25.43
C GLU A 160 -17.38 4.99 -26.63
N ALA A 161 -17.57 4.14 -27.63
CA ALA A 161 -16.82 4.21 -28.88
C ALA A 161 -17.15 5.45 -29.74
N GLU A 162 -18.25 6.15 -29.48
CA GLU A 162 -18.77 7.22 -30.36
C GLU A 162 -18.47 8.66 -29.85
N ARG A 163 -17.96 8.86 -28.63
CA ARG A 163 -17.86 10.21 -28.03
C ARG A 163 -16.49 10.89 -28.13
N VAL A 164 -15.45 10.23 -28.63
CA VAL A 164 -14.19 10.92 -28.99
C VAL A 164 -14.31 11.48 -30.42
N ARG A 165 -15.12 12.53 -30.59
CA ARG A 165 -14.97 13.41 -31.76
C ARG A 165 -13.74 14.29 -31.52
N PRO A 166 -12.79 14.38 -32.46
CA PRO A 166 -11.63 15.26 -32.32
C PRO A 166 -12.13 16.71 -32.37
N ALA A 167 -11.93 17.45 -31.28
CA ALA A 167 -12.07 18.90 -31.32
C ALA A 167 -10.91 19.49 -32.14
N ASP A 168 -11.23 19.89 -33.37
CA ASP A 168 -10.42 20.68 -34.29
C ASP A 168 -10.04 22.01 -33.62
N HIS A 169 -8.80 22.14 -33.12
CA HIS A 169 -8.24 23.40 -32.67
C HIS A 169 -7.50 24.09 -33.83
N ARG A 170 -8.28 24.63 -34.78
CA ARG A 170 -7.79 25.57 -35.78
C ARG A 170 -7.93 27.02 -35.28
N HIS A 171 -6.77 27.68 -35.20
CA HIS A 171 -6.52 29.11 -35.32
C HIS A 171 -7.37 30.12 -34.54
N HIS A 172 -6.78 30.68 -33.49
CA HIS A 172 -6.79 32.14 -33.29
C HIS A 172 -5.44 32.61 -32.73
N ARG A 173 -4.51 33.00 -33.62
CA ARG A 173 -3.45 33.94 -33.29
C ARG A 173 -4.08 35.33 -33.23
N SER A 174 -4.13 35.94 -32.04
CA SER A 174 -4.29 37.39 -31.92
C SER A 174 -3.09 37.94 -31.16
N ALA A 175 -2.28 38.71 -31.88
CA ALA A 175 -1.14 39.44 -31.38
C ALA A 175 -1.55 40.43 -30.28
N ARG A 176 -0.83 40.45 -29.16
CA ARG A 176 -0.71 41.63 -28.29
C ARG A 176 0.76 41.89 -27.97
N ARG A 177 1.10 43.17 -28.09
CA ARG A 177 2.43 43.78 -28.10
C ARG A 177 3.15 43.71 -26.74
N PRO A 178 4.49 43.76 -26.72
CA PRO A 178 5.28 43.85 -25.49
C PRO A 178 5.26 45.27 -24.92
N GLY A 179 5.00 45.38 -23.61
CA GLY A 179 5.19 46.60 -22.81
C GLY A 179 6.57 46.64 -22.14
N PRO A 180 7.10 47.83 -21.82
CA PRO A 180 8.52 48.02 -21.57
C PRO A 180 9.00 47.57 -20.18
N ALA A 181 10.25 47.12 -20.17
CA ALA A 181 11.02 46.73 -19.00
C ALA A 181 11.18 47.88 -17.99
N ARG A 182 10.83 47.62 -16.72
CA ARG A 182 11.28 48.44 -15.59
C ARG A 182 12.48 47.79 -14.91
N ARG A 183 13.62 48.46 -15.04
CA ARG A 183 14.80 48.38 -14.18
C ARG A 183 14.46 48.98 -12.80
N MET A 184 14.83 48.28 -11.73
CA MET A 184 15.16 48.79 -10.39
C MET A 184 16.10 47.72 -9.79
N GLY A 185 17.42 47.95 -9.69
CA GLY A 185 18.07 48.66 -8.58
C GLY A 185 18.31 47.67 -7.44
N SER A 186 19.35 46.85 -7.46
CA SER A 186 20.70 47.09 -6.88
C SER A 186 20.72 47.63 -5.44
N ALA A 187 21.36 46.82 -4.58
CA ALA A 187 22.05 47.15 -3.33
C ALA A 187 21.22 47.50 -2.08
N CYS A 188 21.30 46.61 -1.08
CA CYS A 188 21.73 46.96 0.28
C CYS A 188 22.49 45.77 0.90
N SER A 189 23.82 45.86 0.84
CA SER A 189 24.73 45.19 1.77
C SER A 189 24.72 45.94 3.10
N GLY A 190 24.71 45.23 4.22
CA GLY A 190 24.87 45.80 5.57
C GLY A 190 25.15 44.72 6.61
N PRO A 191 25.97 44.99 7.65
CA PRO A 191 26.83 43.98 8.25
C PRO A 191 26.30 43.33 9.54
N ALA A 192 27.04 42.31 9.95
CA ALA A 192 26.95 41.54 11.17
C ALA A 192 26.75 42.39 12.45
N GLN A 193 25.78 41.98 13.27
CA GLN A 193 25.75 42.31 14.70
C GLN A 193 25.87 41.04 15.55
N ARG A 194 27.00 40.98 16.23
CA ARG A 194 27.37 40.07 17.30
C ARG A 194 26.58 40.47 18.56
N HIS A 195 25.64 39.64 19.01
CA HIS A 195 25.11 39.73 20.37
C HIS A 195 25.68 38.59 21.22
N GLN A 196 26.46 39.00 22.22
CA GLN A 196 26.87 38.19 23.34
C GLN A 196 25.69 38.07 24.33
N GLY A 197 25.47 36.85 24.82
CA GLY A 197 25.08 36.58 26.21
C GLY A 197 23.63 36.84 26.62
N ARG A 198 22.86 35.75 26.78
CA ARG A 198 22.14 35.52 28.04
C ARG A 198 21.80 34.04 28.22
N ALA A 199 22.41 33.44 29.24
CA ALA A 199 21.96 32.18 29.83
C ALA A 199 20.56 32.39 30.44
N GLY A 200 19.65 31.45 30.22
CA GLY A 200 18.32 31.50 30.82
C GLY A 200 17.43 30.35 30.36
N HIS A 201 17.19 29.41 31.28
CA HIS A 201 16.10 28.44 31.31
C HIS A 201 16.11 27.30 30.29
N ALA A 202 16.72 26.20 30.73
CA ALA A 202 16.33 24.86 30.34
C ALA A 202 14.83 24.65 30.66
N GLY A 203 14.00 24.68 29.63
CA GLY A 203 12.66 24.10 29.69
C GLY A 203 12.79 22.58 29.59
N GLU A 204 12.40 21.89 30.64
CA GLU A 204 12.28 20.44 30.69
C GLU A 204 11.42 19.93 29.53
N VAL A 205 12.04 19.13 28.65
CA VAL A 205 11.31 18.27 27.72
C VAL A 205 10.87 17.04 28.53
N PRO A 206 9.58 16.68 28.58
CA PRO A 206 9.15 15.50 29.30
C PRO A 206 9.81 14.26 28.67
N ALA A 207 10.67 13.62 29.46
CA ALA A 207 11.27 12.34 29.11
C ALA A 207 10.16 11.31 28.87
N TRP A 208 10.18 10.70 27.68
CA TRP A 208 9.40 9.50 27.40
C TRP A 208 9.79 8.41 28.41
N ARG A 209 8.89 8.15 29.36
CA ARG A 209 9.06 7.03 30.29
C ARG A 209 8.95 5.73 29.50
N PRO A 210 9.93 4.82 29.57
CA PRO A 210 9.76 3.49 29.02
C PRO A 210 8.61 2.78 29.76
N CYS A 211 7.79 2.04 29.01
CA CYS A 211 6.78 1.15 29.59
C CYS A 211 7.42 0.28 30.67
N PRO A 212 6.83 0.19 31.88
CA PRO A 212 7.31 -0.73 32.90
C PRO A 212 7.18 -2.15 32.36
N ARG A 213 8.31 -2.85 32.23
CA ARG A 213 8.33 -4.30 31.99
C ARG A 213 7.63 -4.96 33.17
N GLN A 214 6.43 -5.48 32.94
CA GLN A 214 5.80 -6.36 33.91
C GLN A 214 6.68 -7.62 34.06
N PRO A 215 7.01 -8.06 35.28
CA PRO A 215 7.68 -9.32 35.49
C PRO A 215 6.72 -10.45 35.12
N LEU A 216 7.13 -11.29 34.17
CA LEU A 216 6.49 -12.59 33.91
C LEU A 216 6.49 -13.39 35.21
N ARG A 217 5.34 -13.43 35.88
CA ARG A 217 5.10 -14.37 36.96
C ARG A 217 5.03 -15.76 36.34
N ARG A 218 6.06 -16.57 36.63
CA ARG A 218 6.03 -18.02 36.52
C ARG A 218 4.87 -18.54 37.38
N ALA A 219 3.80 -19.00 36.74
CA ALA A 219 2.87 -19.91 37.37
C ALA A 219 3.38 -21.33 37.12
N ALA A 220 3.74 -21.99 38.21
CA ALA A 220 4.02 -23.42 38.24
C ALA A 220 2.71 -24.19 37.97
N CYS A 221 2.78 -25.17 37.08
CA CYS A 221 1.96 -26.37 37.20
C CYS A 221 2.91 -27.48 37.67
N ALA A 222 2.73 -27.88 38.92
CA ALA A 222 3.37 -29.02 39.53
C ALA A 222 2.68 -30.32 39.07
N ASP A 223 3.51 -31.34 38.87
CA ASP A 223 3.33 -32.76 39.22
C ASP A 223 2.00 -33.48 38.92
N ALA A 224 2.09 -34.48 38.03
CA ALA A 224 1.71 -35.86 38.37
C ALA A 224 2.06 -36.89 37.27
N VAL A 225 2.98 -37.80 37.63
CA VAL A 225 2.89 -39.26 37.49
C VAL A 225 3.02 -39.92 36.09
N ILE A 226 4.16 -40.59 35.95
CA ILE A 226 4.51 -41.67 35.00
C ILE A 226 3.75 -42.97 35.34
N PRO A 227 3.43 -43.82 34.35
CA PRO A 227 3.92 -45.20 34.47
C PRO A 227 4.70 -45.68 33.25
N ARG A 228 5.86 -46.27 33.58
CA ARG A 228 6.72 -47.10 32.73
C ARG A 228 5.93 -48.33 32.26
N ILE A 229 6.02 -48.66 30.97
CA ILE A 229 5.84 -50.03 30.49
C ILE A 229 7.20 -50.51 29.98
N ARG A 230 7.79 -51.48 30.68
CA ARG A 230 8.99 -52.21 30.26
C ARG A 230 8.64 -53.68 30.06
N ARG A 231 8.90 -54.16 28.83
CA ARG A 231 9.26 -55.52 28.36
C ARG A 231 8.67 -56.74 29.09
N LEU A 232 8.06 -57.61 28.27
CA LEU A 232 8.24 -59.07 28.37
C LEU A 232 8.87 -59.60 27.08
N GLN A 233 9.92 -60.40 27.26
CA GLN A 233 10.63 -61.20 26.25
C GLN A 233 9.93 -62.56 26.07
N SER A 234 10.03 -63.14 24.87
CA SER A 234 9.99 -64.58 24.51
C SER A 234 9.68 -64.61 23.00
N GLY A 235 10.42 -65.23 22.08
CA GLY A 235 11.20 -66.45 22.14
C GLY A 235 10.69 -67.41 21.06
N ARG A 236 11.25 -67.32 19.83
CA ARG A 236 11.47 -68.38 18.82
C ARG A 236 11.78 -67.75 17.47
#